data_AF-A0A356SH53-F1
#
_entry.id   AF-A0A356SH53-F1
#
_cell.length_a   1.000
_cell.length_b   1.000
_cell.length_c   1.000
_cell.angle_alpha   90.00
_cell.angle_beta   90.00
_cell.angle_gamma   90.00
#
_symmetry.space_group_name_H-M   'P 1'
#
loop_
_entity.id
_entity.type
_entity.pdbx_description
1 polymer ?
#
loop_
_entity_poly.entity_id
_entity_poly.type
_entity_poly.pdbx_seq_one_letter_code
_entity_poly.pdbx_strand_id
1 'polypeptide(L)'
;MINEIKASVEADFAKVNALILEQLHSDVEMVENVGQYIVDAGGKRLRPLLTLLAASAVGDVTDKHITFAAIIEFIHTATLLHDDVVDISTLRRGRPTANSEFGNAPSVLVGDFLYTRAFQLMVQLDDMRVLKLMANVTNLIAEGEVMQLVRAGDADTSREQYFDVITRKTAILFAAA
;
A
#
# COMPACT_ATOMS: atom_id res chain seq x y z
N MET A 1 5.80 25.06 1.56
CA MET A 1 4.51 24.34 1.58
C MET A 1 4.63 22.83 1.80
N ILE A 2 5.00 21.97 0.83
CA ILE A 2 5.04 20.49 1.08
C ILE A 2 6.06 20.09 2.16
N ASN A 3 7.23 20.73 2.19
CA ASN A 3 8.25 20.42 3.21
C ASN A 3 7.80 20.87 4.61
N GLU A 4 7.02 21.95 4.72
CA GLU A 4 6.46 22.43 6.00
C GLU A 4 5.39 21.48 6.51
N ILE A 5 4.55 20.93 5.62
CA ILE A 5 3.54 19.92 5.99
C ILE A 5 4.23 18.65 6.53
N LYS A 6 5.34 18.22 5.90
CA LYS A 6 6.07 17.04 6.38
C LYS A 6 6.78 17.28 7.70
N ALA A 7 7.24 18.52 7.96
CA ALA A 7 8.00 18.85 9.15
C ALA A 7 7.24 18.58 10.45
N SER A 8 5.89 18.68 10.46
CA SER A 8 5.09 18.43 11.66
C SER A 8 5.05 16.97 12.11
N VAL A 9 5.39 16.02 11.23
CA VAL A 9 5.39 14.57 11.51
C VAL A 9 6.68 13.89 11.08
N GLU A 10 7.76 14.65 10.87
CA GLU A 10 9.01 14.14 10.28
C GLU A 10 9.64 13.02 11.12
N ALA A 11 9.67 13.19 12.45
CA ALA A 11 10.22 12.20 13.36
C ALA A 11 9.42 10.88 13.32
N ASP A 12 8.09 10.95 13.29
CA ASP A 12 7.23 9.76 13.22
C ASP A 12 7.26 9.13 11.84
N PHE A 13 7.36 9.93 10.78
CA PHE A 13 7.54 9.44 9.43
C PHE A 13 8.87 8.68 9.26
N ALA A 14 9.94 9.10 9.93
CA ALA A 14 11.19 8.34 10.00
C ALA A 14 11.01 6.98 10.68
N LYS A 15 10.23 6.92 11.78
CA LYS A 15 9.89 5.66 12.45
C LYS A 15 9.07 4.73 11.55
N VAL A 16 8.14 5.26 10.75
CA VAL A 16 7.39 4.46 9.76
C VAL A 16 8.35 3.82 8.74
N ASN A 17 9.31 4.58 8.21
CA ASN A 17 10.29 4.03 7.26
C ASN A 17 11.16 2.94 7.90
N ALA A 18 11.61 3.16 9.14
CA ALA A 18 12.37 2.15 9.89
C ALA A 18 11.54 0.87 10.10
N LEU A 19 10.27 1.01 10.50
CA LEU A 19 9.38 -0.13 10.69
C LEU A 19 9.10 -0.87 9.38
N ILE A 20 8.93 -0.18 8.26
CA ILE A 20 8.77 -0.84 6.95
C ILE A 20 9.99 -1.69 6.63
N LEU A 21 11.20 -1.14 6.80
CA LEU A 21 12.45 -1.88 6.57
C LEU A 21 12.56 -3.11 7.48
N GLU A 22 12.30 -2.94 8.78
CA GLU A 22 12.31 -4.03 9.75
C GLU A 22 11.34 -5.16 9.36
N GLN A 23 10.14 -4.80 8.89
CA GLN A 23 9.09 -5.76 8.56
C GLN A 23 9.24 -6.39 7.16
N LEU A 24 10.22 -5.95 6.36
CA LEU A 24 10.57 -6.59 5.08
C LEU A 24 11.52 -7.79 5.24
N HIS A 25 12.12 -7.98 6.42
CA HIS A 25 13.01 -9.10 6.67
C HIS A 25 12.32 -10.46 6.56
N SER A 26 13.03 -11.40 5.94
CA SER A 26 12.60 -12.79 5.73
C SER A 26 13.82 -13.69 5.55
N ASP A 27 13.74 -14.93 6.03
CA ASP A 27 14.78 -15.95 5.79
C ASP A 27 14.83 -16.41 4.31
N VAL A 28 13.88 -15.95 3.49
CA VAL A 28 13.80 -16.24 2.06
C VAL A 28 14.38 -15.08 1.26
N GLU A 29 15.56 -15.29 0.68
CA GLU A 29 16.32 -14.27 -0.07
C GLU A 29 15.49 -13.55 -1.15
N MET A 30 14.62 -14.27 -1.86
CA MET A 30 13.74 -13.69 -2.89
C MET A 30 12.81 -12.61 -2.32
N VAL A 31 12.31 -12.80 -1.10
CA VAL A 31 11.44 -11.82 -0.43
C VAL A 31 12.22 -10.56 -0.08
N GLU A 32 13.44 -10.72 0.46
CA GLU A 32 14.31 -9.58 0.77
C GLU A 32 14.70 -8.80 -0.49
N ASN A 33 15.07 -9.48 -1.58
CA ASN A 33 15.48 -8.85 -2.83
C ASN A 33 14.36 -8.01 -3.46
N VAL A 34 13.14 -8.56 -3.56
CA VAL A 34 12.00 -7.82 -4.11
C VAL A 34 11.56 -6.70 -3.14
N GLY A 35 11.56 -6.96 -1.84
CA GLY A 35 11.26 -5.96 -0.81
C GLY A 35 12.19 -4.75 -0.88
N GLN A 36 13.50 -5.00 -0.94
CA GLN A 36 14.53 -3.96 -1.07
C GLN A 36 14.38 -3.21 -2.40
N TYR A 37 14.14 -3.91 -3.51
CA TYR A 37 13.93 -3.30 -4.82
C TYR A 37 12.81 -2.25 -4.80
N ILE A 38 11.69 -2.57 -4.14
CA ILE A 38 10.56 -1.65 -4.00
C ILE A 38 10.93 -0.44 -3.16
N VAL A 39 11.63 -0.63 -2.04
CA VAL A 39 12.06 0.46 -1.18
C VAL A 39 13.00 1.40 -1.95
N ASP A 40 13.93 0.84 -2.71
CA ASP A 40 14.90 1.60 -3.53
C ASP A 40 14.25 2.29 -4.72
N ALA A 41 13.19 1.71 -5.30
CA ALA A 41 12.36 2.37 -6.30
C ALA A 41 11.66 3.62 -5.75
N GLY A 42 11.62 3.75 -4.42
CA GLY A 42 11.15 4.89 -3.69
C GLY A 42 9.63 4.98 -3.66
N GLY A 43 9.13 6.08 -3.08
CA GLY A 43 7.73 6.27 -2.80
C GLY A 43 7.48 7.73 -2.48
N LYS A 44 6.37 8.29 -2.95
CA LYS A 44 5.90 9.55 -2.35
C LYS A 44 5.43 9.32 -0.90
N ARG A 45 5.13 8.07 -0.52
CA ARG A 45 4.62 7.63 0.79
C ARG A 45 3.47 8.55 1.28
N LEU A 46 2.56 8.87 0.36
CA LEU A 46 1.48 9.83 0.62
C LEU A 46 0.45 9.29 1.62
N ARG A 47 0.15 7.99 1.57
CA ARG A 47 -0.85 7.39 2.47
C ARG A 47 -0.34 7.32 3.92
N PRO A 48 0.90 6.87 4.19
CA PRO A 48 1.48 6.96 5.54
C PRO A 48 1.56 8.38 6.06
N LEU A 49 1.95 9.33 5.20
CA LEU A 49 2.00 10.74 5.56
C LEU A 49 0.60 11.26 5.96
N LEU A 50 -0.43 10.90 5.20
CA LEU A 50 -1.82 11.25 5.53
C LEU A 50 -2.24 10.69 6.88
N THR A 51 -1.95 9.40 7.16
CA THR A 51 -2.27 8.77 8.44
C THR A 51 -1.62 9.49 9.63
N LEU A 52 -0.34 9.84 9.53
CA LEU A 52 0.35 10.55 10.59
C LEU A 52 -0.19 11.98 10.78
N LEU A 53 -0.49 12.68 9.69
CA LEU A 53 -1.08 14.02 9.75
C LEU A 53 -2.49 13.99 10.35
N ALA A 54 -3.29 12.98 10.00
CA ALA A 54 -4.63 12.80 10.57
C ALA A 54 -4.56 12.53 12.07
N ALA A 55 -3.65 11.65 12.51
CA ALA A 55 -3.39 11.42 13.93
C ALA A 55 -2.94 12.71 14.65
N SER A 56 -1.97 13.43 14.08
CA SER A 56 -1.45 14.68 14.64
C SER A 56 -2.51 15.78 14.73
N ALA A 57 -3.49 15.80 13.81
CA ALA A 57 -4.56 16.79 13.81
C ALA A 57 -5.59 16.58 14.92
N VAL A 58 -5.72 15.36 15.45
CA VAL A 58 -6.69 15.00 16.51
C VAL A 58 -6.05 14.77 17.88
N GLY A 59 -4.71 14.73 17.95
CA GLY A 59 -3.98 14.54 19.19
C GLY A 59 -2.51 14.15 18.93
N ASP A 60 -1.91 13.48 19.89
CA ASP A 60 -0.52 13.03 19.76
C ASP A 60 -0.41 11.79 18.86
N VAL A 61 0.67 11.74 18.07
CA VAL A 61 1.04 10.55 17.31
C VAL A 61 1.57 9.49 18.29
N THR A 62 1.12 8.25 18.12
CA THR A 62 1.49 7.11 18.98
C THR A 62 2.10 6.01 18.14
N ASP A 63 2.74 5.04 18.78
CA ASP A 63 3.28 3.86 18.09
C ASP A 63 2.20 3.08 17.32
N LYS A 64 0.94 3.11 17.77
CA LYS A 64 -0.18 2.53 17.02
C LYS A 64 -0.40 3.24 15.68
N HIS A 65 -0.28 4.56 15.64
CA HIS A 65 -0.43 5.35 14.41
C HIS A 65 0.74 5.08 13.45
N ILE A 66 1.96 4.93 13.98
CA ILE A 66 3.15 4.57 13.20
C ILE A 66 2.98 3.18 12.58
N THR A 67 2.58 2.18 13.38
CA THR A 67 2.33 0.82 12.89
C THR A 67 1.20 0.80 11.87
N PHE A 68 0.12 1.56 12.09
CA PHE A 68 -0.98 1.66 11.13
C PHE A 68 -0.56 2.32 9.81
N ALA A 69 0.26 3.37 9.86
CA ALA A 69 0.81 4.00 8.67
C ALA A 69 1.71 3.02 7.85
N ALA A 70 2.48 2.17 8.53
CA ALA A 70 3.26 1.10 7.88
C ALA A 70 2.36 0.02 7.24
N ILE A 71 1.28 -0.39 7.94
CA ILE A 71 0.26 -1.31 7.40
C ILE A 71 -0.32 -0.79 6.10
N ILE A 72 -0.72 0.49 6.07
CA ILE A 72 -1.28 1.14 4.88
C ILE A 72 -0.30 1.11 3.71
N GLU A 73 0.99 1.34 3.96
CA GLU A 73 2.01 1.28 2.91
C GLU A 73 2.28 -0.14 2.43
N PHE A 74 2.24 -1.15 3.31
CA PHE A 74 2.38 -2.54 2.91
C PHE A 74 1.23 -2.98 2.01
N ILE A 75 -0.01 -2.66 2.37
CA ILE A 75 -1.17 -2.95 1.53
C ILE A 75 -1.03 -2.23 0.17
N HIS A 76 -0.69 -0.94 0.17
CA HIS A 76 -0.46 -0.21 -1.08
C HIS A 76 0.64 -0.86 -1.94
N THR A 77 1.72 -1.29 -1.31
CA THR A 77 2.85 -1.90 -2.00
C THR A 77 2.47 -3.26 -2.60
N ALA A 78 1.74 -4.09 -1.86
CA ALA A 78 1.23 -5.36 -2.34
C ALA A 78 0.34 -5.16 -3.58
N THR A 79 -0.59 -4.19 -3.54
CA THR A 79 -1.46 -3.91 -4.71
C THR A 79 -0.65 -3.42 -5.91
N LEU A 80 0.43 -2.66 -5.71
CA LEU A 80 1.30 -2.25 -6.81
C LEU A 80 2.01 -3.43 -7.49
N LEU A 81 2.49 -4.39 -6.70
CA LEU A 81 3.12 -5.60 -7.22
C LEU A 81 2.14 -6.44 -8.05
N HIS A 82 0.92 -6.58 -7.56
CA HIS A 82 -0.14 -7.30 -8.28
C HIS A 82 -0.57 -6.55 -9.55
N ASP A 83 -0.77 -5.23 -9.47
CA ASP A 83 -1.11 -4.37 -10.61
C ASP A 83 -0.07 -4.46 -11.73
N ASP A 84 1.23 -4.39 -11.40
CA ASP A 84 2.29 -4.45 -12.42
C ASP A 84 2.27 -5.77 -13.21
N VAL A 85 1.83 -6.87 -12.58
CA VAL A 85 1.63 -8.17 -13.23
C VAL A 85 0.34 -8.19 -14.07
N VAL A 86 -0.77 -7.69 -13.53
CA VAL A 86 -2.08 -7.66 -14.22
C VAL A 86 -2.03 -6.77 -15.46
N ASP A 87 -1.42 -5.59 -15.35
CA ASP A 87 -1.34 -4.60 -16.41
C ASP A 87 -0.21 -4.87 -17.43
N ILE A 88 0.61 -5.91 -17.20
CA ILE A 88 1.81 -6.23 -18.03
C ILE A 88 2.75 -5.01 -18.14
N SER A 89 2.90 -4.29 -17.02
CA SER A 89 3.73 -3.09 -16.97
C SER A 89 5.21 -3.46 -17.00
N THR A 90 6.01 -2.75 -17.81
CA THR A 90 7.46 -2.93 -17.89
C THR A 90 8.25 -1.84 -17.15
N LEU A 91 7.63 -0.69 -16.89
CA LEU A 91 8.26 0.45 -16.22
C LEU A 91 7.33 1.09 -15.18
N ARG A 92 7.90 1.46 -14.03
CA ARG A 92 7.26 2.28 -12.99
C ARG A 92 8.23 3.36 -12.54
N ARG A 93 7.83 4.63 -12.68
CA ARG A 93 8.65 5.82 -12.36
C ARG A 93 10.04 5.81 -13.05
N GLY A 94 10.10 5.32 -14.29
CA GLY A 94 11.33 5.28 -15.08
C GLY A 94 12.29 4.14 -14.70
N ARG A 95 11.91 3.25 -13.78
CA ARG A 95 12.65 2.02 -13.47
C ARG A 95 11.85 0.79 -13.94
N PRO A 96 12.51 -0.34 -14.22
CA PRO A 96 11.82 -1.61 -14.45
C PRO A 96 10.84 -1.95 -13.32
N THR A 97 9.70 -2.54 -13.64
CA THR A 97 8.79 -3.07 -12.62
C THR A 97 9.37 -4.32 -11.97
N ALA A 98 8.88 -4.67 -10.77
CA ALA A 98 9.34 -5.89 -10.09
C ALA A 98 9.10 -7.14 -10.92
N ASN A 99 8.00 -7.21 -11.67
CA ASN A 99 7.72 -8.35 -12.54
C ASN A 99 8.60 -8.38 -13.78
N SER A 100 9.08 -7.23 -14.27
CA SER A 100 10.08 -7.19 -15.34
C SER A 100 11.45 -7.69 -14.87
N GLU A 101 11.84 -7.43 -13.62
CA GLU A 101 13.15 -7.82 -13.07
C GLU A 101 13.16 -9.26 -12.53
N PHE A 102 12.12 -9.65 -11.79
CA PHE A 102 12.08 -10.91 -11.05
C PHE A 102 11.06 -11.91 -11.63
N GLY A 103 10.21 -11.47 -12.57
CA GLY A 103 9.14 -12.28 -13.13
C GLY A 103 7.81 -12.13 -12.38
N ASN A 104 6.74 -12.60 -13.04
CA ASN A 104 5.38 -12.49 -12.53
C ASN A 104 5.18 -13.28 -11.23
N ALA A 105 5.66 -14.53 -11.15
CA ALA A 105 5.42 -15.38 -9.99
C ALA A 105 6.06 -14.83 -8.70
N PRO A 106 7.34 -14.40 -8.69
CA PRO A 106 7.91 -13.75 -7.51
C PRO A 106 7.19 -12.46 -7.12
N SER A 107 6.76 -11.65 -8.09
CA SER A 107 6.03 -10.40 -7.79
C SER A 107 4.69 -10.66 -7.10
N VAL A 108 3.93 -11.65 -7.55
CA VAL A 108 2.67 -12.05 -6.91
C VAL A 108 2.91 -12.56 -5.49
N LEU A 109 3.84 -13.50 -5.33
CA LEU A 109 4.11 -14.14 -4.03
C LEU A 109 4.69 -13.17 -2.99
N VAL A 110 5.52 -12.22 -3.42
CA VAL A 110 6.00 -11.17 -2.50
C VAL A 110 4.88 -10.19 -2.18
N GLY A 111 3.98 -9.89 -3.13
CA GLY A 111 2.74 -9.16 -2.83
C GLY A 111 1.93 -9.84 -1.73
N ASP A 112 1.75 -11.15 -1.81
CA ASP A 112 1.04 -11.94 -0.79
C ASP A 112 1.76 -11.90 0.57
N PHE A 113 3.09 -11.96 0.57
CA PHE A 113 3.89 -11.80 1.78
C PHE A 113 3.70 -10.44 2.44
N LEU A 114 3.75 -9.34 1.68
CA LEU A 114 3.55 -7.99 2.22
C LEU A 114 2.12 -7.82 2.76
N TYR A 115 1.15 -8.37 2.04
CA TYR A 115 -0.25 -8.33 2.45
C TYR A 115 -0.47 -9.09 3.76
N THR A 116 0.08 -10.31 3.89
CA THR A 116 -0.02 -11.10 5.13
C THR A 116 0.78 -10.49 6.28
N ARG A 117 1.94 -9.87 6.01
CA ARG A 117 2.70 -9.11 7.01
C ARG A 117 1.91 -7.92 7.55
N ALA A 118 1.20 -7.20 6.69
CA ALA A 118 0.30 -6.13 7.11
C ALA A 118 -0.79 -6.66 8.06
N PHE A 119 -1.38 -7.83 7.78
CA PHE A 119 -2.34 -8.48 8.68
C PHE A 119 -1.72 -8.87 10.03
N GLN A 120 -0.49 -9.37 10.06
CA GLN A 120 0.21 -9.66 11.32
C GLN A 120 0.36 -8.41 12.19
N LEU A 121 0.75 -7.28 11.58
CA LEU A 121 0.82 -5.99 12.28
C LEU A 121 -0.56 -5.52 12.77
N MET A 122 -1.62 -5.72 11.98
CA MET A 122 -2.99 -5.39 12.41
C MET A 122 -3.41 -6.20 13.64
N VAL A 123 -3.05 -7.48 13.72
CA VAL A 123 -3.31 -8.32 14.89
C VAL A 123 -2.52 -7.81 16.11
N GLN A 124 -1.27 -7.39 15.93
CA GLN A 124 -0.45 -6.83 17.00
C GLN A 124 -0.99 -5.50 17.55
N LEU A 125 -1.71 -4.71 16.75
CA LEU A 125 -2.37 -3.49 17.23
C LEU A 125 -3.48 -3.78 18.26
N ASP A 126 -3.99 -5.01 18.27
CA ASP A 126 -5.06 -5.52 19.14
C ASP A 126 -6.29 -4.59 19.14
N ASP A 127 -6.71 -4.16 17.94
CA ASP A 127 -7.93 -3.37 17.74
C ASP A 127 -8.82 -4.02 16.68
N MET A 128 -9.85 -4.74 17.14
CA MET A 128 -10.80 -5.43 16.28
C MET A 128 -11.55 -4.48 15.32
N ARG A 129 -11.66 -3.19 15.64
CA ARG A 129 -12.29 -2.20 14.76
C ARG A 129 -11.40 -1.94 13.55
N VAL A 130 -10.09 -1.78 13.77
CA VAL A 130 -9.10 -1.61 12.70
C VAL A 130 -9.05 -2.86 11.82
N LEU A 131 -9.01 -4.04 12.43
CA LEU A 131 -8.97 -5.30 11.67
C LEU A 131 -10.23 -5.50 10.82
N LYS A 132 -11.42 -5.20 11.37
CA LYS A 132 -12.69 -5.25 10.63
C LYS A 132 -12.74 -4.21 9.50
N LEU A 133 -12.29 -2.98 9.76
CA LEU A 133 -12.22 -1.94 8.74
C LEU A 133 -11.31 -2.38 7.59
N MET A 134 -10.08 -2.78 7.90
CA MET A 134 -9.09 -3.12 6.89
C MET A 134 -9.47 -4.35 6.09
N ALA A 135 -10.04 -5.39 6.71
CA ALA A 135 -10.54 -6.56 5.97
C ALA A 135 -11.60 -6.17 4.92
N ASN A 136 -12.52 -5.25 5.26
CA ASN A 136 -13.50 -4.76 4.30
C ASN A 136 -12.86 -3.88 3.22
N VAL A 137 -11.97 -2.97 3.61
CA VAL A 137 -11.27 -2.05 2.69
C VAL A 137 -10.48 -2.84 1.66
N THR A 138 -9.71 -3.84 2.08
CA THR A 138 -8.87 -4.60 1.16
C THR A 138 -9.68 -5.54 0.26
N ASN A 139 -10.81 -6.07 0.73
CA ASN A 139 -11.74 -6.80 -0.13
C ASN A 139 -12.35 -5.87 -1.20
N LEU A 140 -12.77 -4.67 -0.81
CA LEU A 140 -13.30 -3.69 -1.77
C LEU A 140 -12.27 -3.24 -2.80
N ILE A 141 -10.99 -3.12 -2.43
CA ILE A 141 -9.90 -2.88 -3.39
C ILE A 141 -9.83 -4.01 -4.41
N ALA A 142 -9.81 -5.27 -3.97
CA ALA A 142 -9.77 -6.42 -4.87
C ALA A 142 -11.00 -6.49 -5.80
N GLU A 143 -12.20 -6.19 -5.28
CA GLU A 143 -13.39 -6.05 -6.12
C GLU A 143 -13.22 -4.94 -7.17
N GLY A 144 -12.67 -3.79 -6.76
CA GLY A 144 -12.37 -2.66 -7.65
C GLY A 144 -11.39 -3.03 -8.78
N GLU A 145 -10.37 -3.82 -8.49
CA GLU A 145 -9.43 -4.36 -9.49
C GLU A 145 -10.14 -5.25 -10.51
N VAL A 146 -10.97 -6.19 -10.05
CA VAL A 146 -11.74 -7.08 -10.93
C VAL A 146 -12.73 -6.26 -11.78
N MET A 147 -13.39 -5.26 -11.19
CA MET A 147 -14.27 -4.36 -11.92
C MET A 147 -13.53 -3.60 -13.02
N GLN A 148 -12.33 -3.08 -12.74
CA GLN A 148 -11.48 -2.44 -13.74
C GLN A 148 -11.15 -3.42 -14.87
N LEU A 149 -10.74 -4.64 -14.54
CA LEU A 149 -10.36 -5.66 -15.51
C LEU A 149 -11.51 -5.99 -16.48
N VAL A 150 -12.74 -6.15 -15.97
CA VAL A 150 -13.93 -6.44 -16.79
C VAL A 150 -14.29 -5.27 -17.73
N ARG A 151 -13.97 -4.04 -17.33
CA ARG A 151 -14.29 -2.80 -18.07
C ARG A 151 -13.14 -2.30 -18.94
N ALA A 152 -11.98 -2.95 -18.90
CA ALA A 152 -10.81 -2.51 -19.64
C ALA A 152 -11.10 -2.47 -21.15
N GLY A 153 -11.01 -1.28 -21.76
CA GLY A 153 -11.29 -1.06 -23.18
C GLY A 153 -12.78 -0.88 -23.54
N ASP A 154 -13.70 -0.90 -22.57
CA ASP A 154 -15.13 -0.67 -22.78
C ASP A 154 -15.42 0.84 -22.88
N ALA A 155 -15.61 1.32 -24.12
CA ALA A 155 -15.92 2.72 -24.40
C ALA A 155 -17.31 3.16 -23.91
N ASP A 156 -18.21 2.22 -23.61
CA ASP A 156 -19.56 2.48 -23.09
C ASP A 156 -19.58 2.60 -21.55
N THR A 157 -18.41 2.51 -20.89
CA THR A 157 -18.29 2.68 -19.44
C THR A 157 -18.89 4.03 -19.01
N SER A 158 -19.90 3.97 -18.15
CA SER A 158 -20.57 5.17 -17.66
C SER A 158 -19.69 5.95 -16.69
N ARG A 159 -19.96 7.25 -16.54
CA ARG A 159 -19.29 8.09 -15.54
C ARG A 159 -19.40 7.50 -14.13
N GLU A 160 -20.56 6.97 -13.77
CA GLU A 160 -20.80 6.35 -12.45
C GLU A 160 -19.90 5.12 -12.25
N GLN A 161 -19.83 4.24 -13.24
CA GLN A 161 -18.98 3.05 -13.20
C GLN A 161 -17.49 3.41 -13.08
N TYR A 162 -17.05 4.43 -13.83
CA TYR A 162 -15.69 4.95 -13.75
C TYR A 162 -15.35 5.46 -12.34
N PHE A 163 -16.25 6.23 -11.71
CA PHE A 163 -16.04 6.70 -10.34
C PHE A 163 -16.13 5.59 -9.29
N ASP A 164 -16.93 4.54 -9.51
CA ASP A 164 -16.96 3.37 -8.61
C ASP A 164 -15.60 2.64 -8.62
N VAL A 165 -14.99 2.47 -9.80
CA VAL A 165 -13.63 1.92 -9.92
C VAL A 165 -12.62 2.79 -9.14
N ILE A 166 -12.61 4.11 -9.34
CA ILE A 166 -11.72 5.02 -8.59
C ILE A 166 -11.93 4.87 -7.08
N THR A 167 -13.20 4.81 -6.66
CA THR A 167 -13.56 4.74 -5.25
C THR A 167 -13.02 3.47 -4.62
N ARG A 168 -13.25 2.32 -5.25
CA ARG A 168 -12.88 1.00 -4.73
C ARG A 168 -11.40 0.69 -4.87
N LYS A 169 -10.78 0.99 -6.02
CA LYS A 169 -9.35 0.69 -6.26
C LYS A 169 -8.41 1.66 -5.55
N THR A 170 -8.75 2.95 -5.53
CA THR A 170 -7.81 3.99 -5.08
C THR A 170 -8.26 4.71 -3.82
N ALA A 171 -9.46 5.28 -3.82
CA ALA A 171 -9.87 6.23 -2.78
C ALA A 171 -10.11 5.57 -1.43
N ILE A 172 -10.60 4.33 -1.40
CA ILE A 172 -10.97 3.67 -0.15
C ILE A 172 -9.78 3.43 0.77
N LEU A 173 -8.58 3.17 0.24
CA LEU A 173 -7.38 3.04 1.05
C LEU A 173 -6.92 4.40 1.60
N PHE A 174 -7.16 5.50 0.89
CA PHE A 174 -6.95 6.85 1.42
C PHE A 174 -7.98 7.21 2.49
N ALA A 175 -9.22 6.75 2.37
CA ALA A 175 -10.27 6.99 3.37
C ALA A 175 -10.06 6.18 4.65
N ALA A 176 -9.44 5.01 4.55
CA ALA A 176 -9.05 4.19 5.69
C ALA A 176 -7.80 4.72 6.41
N ALA A 177 -6.89 5.36 5.67
CA ALA A 177 -5.63 5.92 6.14
C ALA A 177 -5.81 7.20 6.94
#